data_AF-A0A4R0XYI8-F1
#
_entry.id   AF-A0A4R0XYI8-F1
#
_cell.length_a   1.000
_cell.length_b   1.000
_cell.length_c   1.000
_cell.angle_alpha   90.00
_cell.angle_beta   90.00
_cell.angle_gamma   90.00
#
_symmetry.space_group_name_H-M   'P 1'
#
loop_
_entity.id
_entity.type
_entity.pdbx_description
1 polymer ?
#
loop_
_entity_poly.entity_id
_entity_poly.type
_entity_poly.pdbx_seq_one_letter_code
_entity_poly.pdbx_strand_id
1 'polypeptide(L)'
;MLNKIAGLFTSSRLFKSSKPSPEHVFLEENNIQFNQEQGYIVDGIILNEWSERLSYFSNRKLNTFDDLKALYFTAMIINEKIDLEIASQRFVVRLGNTEENLLQLKQIIQKLNDYYRNFLREK
;
A
#
# COMPACT_ATOMS: atom_id res chain seq x y z
N MET A 1 63.90 7.48 -2.58
CA MET A 1 63.21 8.70 -3.04
C MET A 1 61.75 8.35 -3.33
N LEU A 2 60.83 9.17 -2.83
CA LEU A 2 59.37 8.99 -2.91
C LEU A 2 58.86 9.30 -4.33
N ASN A 3 58.19 8.35 -4.99
CA ASN A 3 57.42 8.64 -6.20
C ASN A 3 55.96 8.91 -5.85
N LYS A 4 55.58 10.18 -6.00
CA LYS A 4 54.22 10.71 -6.00
C LYS A 4 53.42 10.08 -7.16
N ILE A 5 52.33 9.39 -6.84
CA ILE A 5 51.17 9.31 -7.72
C ILE A 5 49.93 9.62 -6.88
N ALA A 6 49.51 10.87 -6.93
CA ALA A 6 48.19 11.30 -6.49
C ALA A 6 47.73 12.39 -7.46
N GLY A 7 47.37 11.94 -8.67
CA GLY A 7 46.72 12.74 -9.69
C GLY A 7 45.25 12.36 -9.77
N LEU A 8 44.40 13.31 -9.40
CA LEU A 8 43.09 13.60 -10.00
C LEU A 8 42.07 12.43 -10.09
N PHE A 9 41.29 12.25 -9.03
CA PHE A 9 39.86 11.99 -9.19
C PHE A 9 39.07 13.21 -8.73
N THR A 10 38.86 14.10 -9.68
CA THR A 10 37.79 15.09 -9.69
C THR A 10 36.43 14.43 -9.45
N SER A 11 35.56 15.12 -8.70
CA SER A 11 34.07 15.02 -8.64
C SER A 11 33.44 14.61 -7.31
N SER A 12 34.02 14.99 -6.17
CA SER A 12 33.32 15.01 -4.87
C SER A 12 32.34 16.20 -4.75
N ARG A 13 31.47 16.40 -5.75
CA ARG A 13 30.41 17.42 -5.70
C ARG A 13 29.44 17.23 -6.87
N LEU A 14 28.37 16.46 -6.66
CA LEU A 14 27.00 16.69 -7.20
C LEU A 14 26.04 15.52 -6.87
N PHE A 15 26.07 15.00 -5.64
CA PHE A 15 24.84 14.42 -5.10
C PHE A 15 23.90 15.60 -4.80
N LYS A 16 23.05 15.95 -5.76
CA LYS A 16 21.84 16.71 -5.47
C LYS A 16 20.99 15.84 -4.54
N SER A 17 21.17 15.98 -3.22
CA SER A 17 20.21 15.46 -2.26
C SER A 17 18.95 16.31 -2.37
N SER A 18 18.12 16.08 -3.39
CA SER A 18 16.74 16.53 -3.31
C SER A 18 16.15 15.81 -2.11
N LYS A 19 15.72 16.55 -1.08
CA LYS A 19 14.93 15.97 0.00
C LYS A 19 13.80 15.16 -0.64
N PRO A 20 13.55 13.91 -0.22
CA PRO A 20 12.47 13.12 -0.78
C PRO A 20 11.15 13.90 -0.66
N SER A 21 10.29 13.80 -1.67
CA SER A 21 8.98 14.46 -1.60
C SER A 21 8.19 13.88 -0.42
N PRO A 22 7.27 14.66 0.19
CA PRO A 22 6.42 14.14 1.27
C PRO A 22 5.65 12.87 0.87
N GLU A 23 5.28 12.75 -0.41
CA GLU A 23 4.66 11.56 -0.96
C GLU A 23 5.60 10.35 -0.93
N HIS A 24 6.86 10.52 -1.39
CA HIS A 24 7.83 9.44 -1.39
C HIS A 24 8.14 8.96 0.03
N VAL A 25 8.30 9.88 0.98
CA VAL A 25 8.48 9.55 2.41
C VAL A 25 7.28 8.75 2.92
N PHE A 26 6.05 9.18 2.62
CA PHE A 26 4.86 8.46 3.06
C PHE A 26 4.80 7.04 2.49
N LEU A 27 5.09 6.86 1.20
CA LEU A 27 5.11 5.55 0.55
C LEU A 27 6.16 4.64 1.19
N GLU A 28 7.37 5.15 1.45
CA GLU A 28 8.45 4.41 2.09
C GLU A 28 8.10 4.01 3.53
N GLU A 29 7.65 4.96 4.37
CA GLU A 29 7.29 4.71 5.77
C GLU A 29 6.12 3.72 5.93
N ASN A 30 5.21 3.66 4.95
CA ASN A 30 4.06 2.76 4.96
C ASN A 30 4.29 1.47 4.16
N ASN A 31 5.49 1.26 3.60
CA ASN A 31 5.87 0.14 2.72
C ASN A 31 4.91 -0.04 1.54
N ILE A 32 4.46 1.05 0.92
CA ILE A 32 3.56 1.04 -0.23
C ILE A 32 4.38 1.11 -1.51
N GLN A 33 4.15 0.16 -2.41
CA GLN A 33 4.73 0.11 -3.74
C GLN A 33 3.62 -0.16 -4.76
N PHE A 34 3.87 0.20 -6.02
CA PHE A 34 2.97 -0.11 -7.12
C PHE A 34 3.74 -0.76 -8.26
N ASN A 35 3.25 -1.91 -8.71
CA ASN A 35 3.77 -2.64 -9.86
C ASN A 35 2.69 -2.67 -10.96
N GLN A 36 3.08 -2.47 -12.22
CA GLN A 36 2.12 -2.38 -13.32
C GLN A 36 1.39 -3.70 -13.61
N GLU A 37 1.99 -4.85 -13.32
CA GLU A 37 1.41 -6.17 -13.54
C GLU A 37 0.69 -6.70 -12.30
N GLN A 38 1.24 -6.43 -11.12
CA GLN A 38 0.77 -7.00 -9.85
C GLN A 38 -0.17 -6.06 -9.07
N GLY A 39 -0.16 -4.76 -9.39
CA GLY A 39 -0.91 -3.73 -8.68
C GLY A 39 -0.19 -3.23 -7.42
N TYR A 40 -0.95 -2.78 -6.43
CA TYR A 40 -0.40 -2.33 -5.15
C TYR A 40 0.21 -3.48 -4.34
N ILE A 41 1.38 -3.19 -3.77
CA ILE A 41 2.09 -4.05 -2.83
C ILE A 41 2.24 -3.26 -1.52
N VAL A 42 1.76 -3.80 -0.41
CA VAL A 42 1.84 -3.14 0.91
C VAL A 42 2.42 -4.10 1.93
N ASP A 43 3.46 -3.68 2.64
CA ASP A 43 4.20 -4.55 3.59
C ASP A 43 4.66 -5.87 2.96
N GLY A 44 4.99 -5.86 1.66
CA GLY A 44 5.40 -7.03 0.89
C GLY A 44 4.26 -7.92 0.38
N ILE A 45 3.00 -7.55 0.61
CA ILE A 45 1.81 -8.31 0.18
C ILE A 45 1.30 -7.75 -1.14
N ILE A 46 1.20 -8.60 -2.16
CA ILE A 46 0.55 -8.26 -3.44
C ILE A 46 -0.97 -8.25 -3.23
N LEU A 47 -1.57 -7.06 -3.23
CA LEU A 47 -2.96 -6.91 -2.77
C LEU A 47 -3.99 -7.52 -3.72
N ASN A 48 -3.70 -7.57 -5.01
CA ASN A 48 -4.61 -8.17 -5.98
C ASN A 48 -4.73 -9.70 -5.84
N GLU A 49 -3.86 -10.36 -5.05
CA GLU A 49 -4.10 -11.75 -4.61
C GLU A 49 -5.29 -11.85 -3.63
N TRP A 50 -5.70 -10.74 -3.01
CA TRP A 50 -6.84 -10.64 -2.12
C TRP A 50 -8.07 -10.02 -2.79
N SER A 51 -8.06 -9.87 -4.12
CA SER A 51 -9.16 -9.30 -4.90
C SER A 51 -10.51 -9.97 -4.64
N GLU A 52 -10.52 -11.28 -4.40
CA GLU A 52 -11.77 -11.97 -4.09
C GLU A 52 -12.37 -11.53 -2.75
N ARG A 53 -11.52 -11.36 -1.73
CA ARG A 53 -11.91 -10.84 -0.42
C ARG A 53 -12.44 -9.41 -0.55
N LEU A 54 -11.78 -8.58 -1.36
CA LEU A 54 -12.26 -7.23 -1.68
C LEU A 54 -13.63 -7.25 -2.37
N SER A 55 -13.84 -8.13 -3.34
CA SER A 55 -15.11 -8.28 -4.04
C SER A 55 -16.23 -8.71 -3.08
N TYR A 56 -15.95 -9.66 -2.18
CA TYR A 56 -16.89 -10.09 -1.16
C TYR A 56 -17.32 -8.93 -0.23
N PHE A 57 -16.35 -8.23 0.37
CA PHE A 57 -16.65 -7.16 1.31
C PHE A 57 -17.23 -5.91 0.64
N SER A 58 -16.82 -5.59 -0.59
CA SER A 58 -17.34 -4.43 -1.32
C SER A 58 -18.76 -4.60 -1.88
N ASN A 59 -19.42 -5.77 -1.71
CA ASN A 59 -20.65 -6.13 -2.44
C ASN A 59 -20.43 -6.16 -3.97
N ARG A 60 -19.31 -6.73 -4.41
CA ARG A 60 -18.89 -6.86 -5.82
C ARG A 60 -18.68 -5.52 -6.54
N LYS A 61 -18.56 -4.43 -5.78
CA LYS A 61 -18.29 -3.09 -6.34
C LYS A 61 -16.84 -2.96 -6.81
N LEU A 62 -15.92 -3.68 -6.17
CA LEU A 62 -14.49 -3.62 -6.44
C LEU A 62 -13.95 -5.03 -6.70
N ASN A 63 -13.07 -5.17 -7.69
CA ASN A 63 -12.41 -6.43 -8.02
C ASN A 63 -10.88 -6.34 -8.00
N THR A 64 -10.32 -5.15 -7.77
CA THR A 64 -8.88 -4.90 -7.63
C THR A 64 -8.67 -3.77 -6.64
N PHE A 65 -7.46 -3.67 -6.08
CA PHE A 65 -7.07 -2.59 -5.18
C PHE A 65 -6.55 -1.35 -5.93
N ASP A 66 -6.50 -1.39 -7.26
CA ASP A 66 -5.81 -0.38 -8.07
C ASP A 66 -6.61 0.93 -8.21
N ASP A 67 -7.93 0.88 -8.08
CA ASP A 67 -8.78 2.07 -8.03
C ASP A 67 -8.89 2.60 -6.59
N LEU A 68 -7.87 3.37 -6.18
CA LEU A 68 -7.81 3.94 -4.83
C LEU A 68 -8.96 4.90 -4.53
N LYS A 69 -9.51 5.56 -5.54
CA LYS A 69 -10.68 6.45 -5.37
C LYS A 69 -11.90 5.62 -5.03
N ALA A 70 -12.17 4.56 -5.77
CA ALA A 70 -13.31 3.68 -5.52
C ALA A 70 -13.12 2.90 -4.20
N LEU A 71 -11.89 2.49 -3.87
CA LEU A 71 -11.55 1.91 -2.57
C LEU A 71 -11.88 2.88 -1.43
N TYR A 72 -11.44 4.13 -1.51
CA TYR A 72 -11.70 5.17 -0.51
C TYR A 72 -13.19 5.35 -0.22
N PHE A 73 -14.02 5.46 -1.27
CA PHE A 73 -15.47 5.64 -1.11
C PHE A 73 -16.20 4.38 -0.65
N THR A 74 -15.62 3.19 -0.85
CA THR A 74 -16.23 1.91 -0.46
C THR A 74 -15.73 1.40 0.89
N ALA A 75 -14.62 1.95 1.42
CA ALA A 75 -13.92 1.45 2.59
C ALA A 75 -14.78 1.37 3.85
N MET A 76 -15.73 2.30 4.05
CA MET A 76 -16.66 2.24 5.18
C MET A 76 -17.48 0.93 5.17
N ILE A 77 -18.04 0.56 4.01
CA ILE A 77 -18.85 -0.65 3.84
C ILE A 77 -17.97 -1.90 4.01
N ILE A 78 -16.75 -1.86 3.49
CA ILE A 78 -15.80 -2.97 3.63
C ILE A 78 -15.46 -3.20 5.11
N ASN A 79 -15.07 -2.13 5.82
CA ASN A 79 -14.69 -2.20 7.23
C ASN A 79 -15.84 -2.70 8.11
N GLU A 80 -17.06 -2.19 7.91
CA GLU A 80 -18.24 -2.63 8.67
C GLU A 80 -18.48 -4.13 8.52
N LYS A 81 -18.36 -4.68 7.31
CA LYS A 81 -18.53 -6.12 7.10
C LYS A 81 -17.40 -6.95 7.67
N ILE A 82 -16.17 -6.47 7.59
CA ILE A 82 -15.03 -7.11 8.24
C ILE A 82 -15.30 -7.18 9.76
N ASP A 83 -15.76 -6.08 10.36
CA ASP A 83 -16.08 -6.01 11.78
C ASP A 83 -17.22 -6.97 12.16
N LEU A 84 -18.26 -7.09 11.33
CA LEU A 84 -19.33 -8.08 11.52
C LEU A 84 -18.80 -9.52 11.45
N GLU A 85 -17.90 -9.82 10.52
CA GLU A 85 -17.31 -11.15 10.40
C GLU A 85 -16.46 -11.51 11.62
N ILE A 86 -15.60 -10.58 12.08
CA ILE A 86 -14.80 -10.73 13.30
C ILE A 86 -15.71 -10.86 14.53
N ALA A 87 -16.67 -9.97 14.72
CA ALA A 87 -17.55 -9.99 15.89
C ALA A 87 -18.40 -11.27 15.97
N SER A 88 -18.80 -11.81 14.82
CA SER A 88 -19.57 -13.05 14.76
C SER A 88 -18.71 -14.31 14.86
N GLN A 89 -17.38 -14.20 14.71
CA GLN A 89 -16.43 -15.32 14.65
C GLN A 89 -16.83 -16.38 13.60
N ARG A 90 -17.56 -15.97 12.55
CA ARG A 90 -18.01 -16.83 11.44
C ARG A 90 -17.26 -16.45 10.17
N PHE A 91 -16.02 -16.89 10.09
CA PHE A 91 -15.14 -16.57 8.97
C PHE A 91 -15.52 -17.31 7.69
N VAL A 92 -15.43 -16.63 6.56
CA VAL A 92 -15.63 -17.23 5.24
C VAL A 92 -14.44 -18.12 4.90
N VAL A 93 -14.61 -19.43 5.14
CA VAL A 93 -13.57 -20.46 4.94
C VAL A 93 -12.97 -20.42 3.53
N ARG A 94 -13.79 -20.22 2.50
CA ARG A 94 -13.35 -20.20 1.10
C ARG A 94 -12.39 -19.05 0.78
N LEU A 95 -12.43 -17.95 1.54
CA LEU A 95 -11.53 -16.80 1.43
C LEU A 95 -10.31 -16.91 2.35
N GLY A 96 -10.19 -18.01 3.09
CA GLY A 96 -9.16 -18.21 4.10
C GLY A 96 -9.19 -17.14 5.19
N ASN A 97 -10.36 -16.54 5.48
CA ASN A 97 -10.45 -15.44 6.43
C ASN A 97 -10.12 -15.92 7.86
N THR A 98 -9.34 -15.11 8.56
CA THR A 98 -9.05 -15.23 9.98
C THR A 98 -9.14 -13.84 10.59
N GLU A 99 -9.29 -13.73 11.91
CA GLU A 99 -9.29 -12.42 12.57
C GLU A 99 -8.01 -11.63 12.25
N GLU A 100 -6.86 -12.30 12.30
CA GLU A 100 -5.55 -11.71 12.01
C GLU A 100 -5.47 -11.10 10.60
N ASN A 101 -5.84 -11.86 9.55
CA ASN A 101 -5.72 -11.36 8.18
C ASN A 101 -6.80 -10.32 7.84
N LEU A 102 -7.94 -10.35 8.53
CA LEU A 102 -8.97 -9.34 8.41
C LEU A 102 -8.55 -8.02 9.06
N LEU A 103 -7.90 -8.07 10.23
CA LEU A 103 -7.29 -6.89 10.85
C LEU A 103 -6.15 -6.32 9.98
N GLN A 104 -5.33 -7.19 9.39
CA GLN A 104 -4.30 -6.80 8.43
C GLN A 104 -4.91 -6.11 7.20
N LEU A 105 -6.00 -6.66 6.64
CA LEU A 105 -6.71 -6.03 5.53
C LEU A 105 -7.21 -4.62 5.90
N LYS A 106 -7.78 -4.43 7.09
CA LYS A 106 -8.22 -3.09 7.54
C LYS A 106 -7.06 -2.10 7.60
N GLN A 107 -5.91 -2.51 8.13
CA GLN A 107 -4.71 -1.66 8.20
C GLN A 107 -4.20 -1.28 6.80
N ILE A 108 -4.18 -2.24 5.86
CA ILE A 108 -3.79 -1.99 4.47
C ILE A 108 -4.75 -1.00 3.79
N ILE A 109 -6.06 -1.21 3.93
CA ILE A 109 -7.07 -0.30 3.37
C ILE A 109 -6.89 1.11 3.94
N GLN A 110 -6.61 1.24 5.23
CA GLN A 110 -6.32 2.53 5.86
C GLN A 110 -5.11 3.21 5.22
N LYS A 111 -3.97 2.52 5.11
CA LYS A 111 -2.75 3.05 4.47
C LYS A 111 -3.00 3.57 3.05
N LEU A 112 -3.72 2.79 2.24
CA LEU A 112 -4.06 3.16 0.87
C LEU A 112 -5.03 4.34 0.79
N ASN A 113 -6.01 4.39 1.70
CA ASN A 113 -6.95 5.51 1.78
C ASN A 113 -6.28 6.80 2.23
N ASP A 114 -5.35 6.71 3.18
CA ASP A 114 -4.56 7.84 3.64
C ASP A 114 -3.63 8.34 2.52
N TYR A 115 -3.01 7.42 1.76
CA TYR A 115 -2.25 7.76 0.56
C TYR A 115 -3.11 8.54 -0.45
N TYR A 116 -4.26 7.97 -0.82
CA TYR A 116 -5.18 8.62 -1.77
C TYR A 116 -5.62 9.99 -1.28
N ARG A 117 -6.06 10.10 -0.03
CA ARG A 117 -6.57 11.34 0.56
C ARG A 117 -5.51 12.44 0.59
N ASN A 118 -4.27 12.09 0.95
CA ASN A 118 -3.22 13.07 1.22
C ASN A 118 -2.49 13.52 -0.06
N PHE A 119 -2.40 12.65 -1.07
CA PHE A 119 -1.53 12.88 -2.23
C PHE A 119 -2.23 12.83 -3.59
N LEU A 120 -3.28 12.02 -3.76
CA LEU A 120 -3.89 11.79 -5.08
C LEU A 120 -5.24 12.48 -5.29
N ARG A 121 -5.98 12.71 -4.21
CA ARG A 121 -7.31 13.32 -4.29
C ARG A 121 -7.17 14.79 -4.71
N GLU A 122 -7.84 15.15 -5.79
CA GLU A 122 -8.00 16.56 -6.20
C GLU A 122 -8.56 17.39 -5.02
N LYS A 123 -7.93 18.53 -4.76
CA LYS A 123 -8.29 19.43 -3.65
C LYS A 123 -9.51 20.26 -3.96
#